data_AF-A0A221W600-F1
#
_entry.id   AF-A0A221W600-F1
#
_cell.length_a   1.000
_cell.length_b   1.000
_cell.length_c   1.000
_cell.angle_alpha   90.00
_cell.angle_beta   90.00
_cell.angle_gamma   90.00
#
_symmetry.space_group_name_H-M   'P 1'
#
loop_
_entity.id
_entity.type
_entity.pdbx_description
1 polymer ?
#
loop_
_entity_poly.entity_id
_entity_poly.type
_entity_poly.pdbx_seq_one_letter_code
_entity_poly.pdbx_strand_id
1 'polypeptide(L)'
;MDAEEPNLRLFGDAAVLTRSRSPEAAGRRGDDSAAEAAEAEAWLAEALRRNPGARLAATAVADGTRLRLRDGRRLWITDDEDEPDPRLAASAAYAALVERILGDGGLIVRVGAVERLLTVRIVEAG
;
A
#
# COMPACT_ATOMS: atom_id res chain seq x y z
N MET A 1 25.85 -29.08 13.87
CA MET A 1 25.47 -28.41 12.61
C MET A 1 23.99 -28.14 12.77
N ASP A 2 23.68 -26.99 13.38
CA ASP A 2 22.33 -26.67 13.78
C ASP A 2 21.53 -26.34 12.52
N ALA A 3 20.54 -27.16 12.22
CA ALA A 3 19.59 -26.87 11.17
C ALA A 3 18.79 -25.65 11.63
N GLU A 4 19.05 -24.51 11.01
CA GLU A 4 18.28 -23.28 11.20
C GLU A 4 16.82 -23.60 10.89
N GLU A 5 16.03 -23.77 11.94
CA GLU A 5 14.62 -24.11 11.83
C GLU A 5 13.94 -22.93 11.09
N PRO A 6 13.30 -23.16 9.92
CA PRO A 6 12.76 -22.06 9.13
C PRO A 6 11.75 -21.31 9.97
N ASN A 7 11.98 -20.02 10.19
CA ASN A 7 11.15 -19.18 11.03
C ASN A 7 9.78 -18.96 10.34
N LEU A 8 8.85 -19.87 10.56
CA LEU A 8 7.48 -19.85 10.03
C LEU A 8 6.65 -18.63 10.51
N ARG A 9 7.21 -17.77 11.39
CA ARG A 9 6.62 -16.50 11.82
C ARG A 9 6.79 -15.35 10.82
N LEU A 10 7.51 -15.53 9.71
CA LEU A 10 7.74 -14.49 8.69
C LEU A 10 6.47 -13.76 8.23
N PHE A 11 5.30 -14.41 8.25
CA PHE A 11 4.03 -13.78 7.91
C PHE A 11 3.38 -12.99 9.07
N GLY A 12 3.68 -13.33 10.33
CA GLY A 12 3.14 -12.65 11.52
C GLY A 12 3.82 -11.31 11.82
N ASP A 13 5.07 -11.14 11.36
CA ASP A 13 5.91 -9.96 11.61
C ASP A 13 6.06 -9.03 10.39
N ALA A 14 5.32 -9.27 9.32
CA ALA A 14 5.38 -8.44 8.12
C ALA A 14 5.00 -6.98 8.45
N ALA A 15 5.96 -6.05 8.32
CA ALA A 15 5.72 -4.64 8.57
C ALA A 15 4.81 -3.97 7.52
N VAL A 16 4.76 -4.56 6.32
CA VAL A 16 4.05 -4.06 5.14
C VAL A 16 3.27 -5.20 4.49
N LEU A 17 1.99 -4.98 4.21
CA LEU A 17 1.13 -5.91 3.48
C LEU A 17 0.68 -5.28 2.16
N THR A 18 0.73 -6.04 1.07
CA THR A 18 0.34 -5.53 -0.25
C THR A 18 -0.59 -6.50 -0.98
N ARG A 19 -1.56 -5.97 -1.72
CA ARG A 19 -2.39 -6.73 -2.65
C ARG A 19 -2.39 -6.08 -4.03
N SER A 20 -2.09 -6.87 -5.06
CA SER A 20 -2.25 -6.48 -6.46
C SER A 20 -3.73 -6.44 -6.84
N ARG A 21 -4.08 -5.61 -7.82
CA ARG A 21 -5.43 -5.54 -8.37
C ARG A 21 -5.80 -6.88 -9.01
N SER A 22 -7.02 -7.37 -8.77
CA SER A 22 -7.50 -8.59 -9.44
C SER A 22 -7.67 -8.34 -10.94
N PRO A 23 -7.35 -9.31 -11.83
CA PRO A 23 -7.60 -9.20 -13.27
C PRO A 23 -9.08 -8.92 -13.60
N GLU A 24 -10.01 -9.45 -12.79
CA GLU A 24 -11.46 -9.22 -12.93
C GLU A 24 -11.87 -7.78 -12.62
N ALA A 25 -11.10 -7.09 -11.78
CA ALA A 25 -11.28 -5.66 -11.50
C ALA A 25 -10.66 -4.78 -12.58
N ALA A 26 -9.59 -5.23 -13.26
CA ALA A 26 -8.88 -4.46 -14.28
C ALA A 26 -9.76 -4.04 -15.49
N GLY A 27 -10.82 -4.80 -15.78
CA GLY A 27 -11.77 -4.51 -16.86
C GLY A 27 -12.89 -3.52 -16.50
N ARG A 28 -13.06 -3.15 -15.22
CA ARG A 28 -14.12 -2.23 -14.77
C ARG A 28 -13.64 -0.78 -14.87
N ARG A 29 -14.33 0.05 -15.66
CA ARG A 29 -14.12 1.52 -15.74
C ARG A 29 -15.44 2.27 -15.53
N GLY A 30 -15.38 3.42 -14.85
CA GLY A 30 -16.47 4.39 -14.76
C GLY A 30 -17.28 4.27 -13.46
N ASP A 31 -18.21 3.32 -13.40
CA ASP A 31 -19.29 3.33 -12.41
C ASP A 31 -18.97 2.58 -11.10
N ASP A 32 -17.93 1.73 -11.11
CA ASP A 32 -17.56 0.86 -9.99
C ASP A 32 -16.46 1.43 -9.07
N SER A 33 -16.01 2.68 -9.26
CA SER A 33 -14.85 3.20 -8.51
C SER A 33 -15.13 3.35 -7.02
N ALA A 34 -16.35 3.71 -6.64
CA ALA A 34 -16.76 3.81 -5.23
C ALA A 34 -16.87 2.43 -4.57
N ALA A 35 -17.37 1.44 -5.30
CA ALA A 35 -17.43 0.05 -4.84
C ALA A 35 -16.03 -0.54 -4.69
N GLU A 36 -15.15 -0.33 -5.68
CA GLU A 36 -13.75 -0.75 -5.64
C GLU A 36 -13.00 -0.07 -4.48
N ALA A 37 -13.25 1.22 -4.24
CA ALA A 37 -12.71 1.93 -3.09
C ALA A 37 -13.20 1.32 -1.77
N ALA A 38 -14.49 1.03 -1.62
CA ALA A 38 -15.03 0.41 -0.41
C ALA A 38 -14.47 -1.00 -0.18
N GLU A 39 -14.35 -1.82 -1.23
CA GLU A 39 -13.72 -3.14 -1.20
C GLU A 39 -12.24 -3.06 -0.81
N ALA A 40 -11.52 -2.05 -1.34
CA ALA A 40 -10.15 -1.76 -0.98
C ALA A 40 -10.03 -1.40 0.50
N GLU A 41 -10.85 -0.49 1.02
CA GLU A 41 -10.84 -0.09 2.43
C GLU A 41 -11.18 -1.26 3.37
N ALA A 42 -12.17 -2.07 3.01
CA ALA A 42 -12.55 -3.26 3.77
C ALA A 42 -11.38 -4.25 3.86
N TRP A 43 -10.69 -4.49 2.74
CA TRP A 43 -9.52 -5.35 2.73
C TRP A 43 -8.36 -4.78 3.54
N LEU A 44 -8.06 -3.48 3.42
CA LEU A 44 -7.00 -2.82 4.17
C LEU A 44 -7.21 -2.93 5.68
N ALA A 45 -8.44 -2.68 6.13
CA ALA A 45 -8.83 -2.81 7.53
C ALA A 45 -8.63 -4.24 8.04
N GLU A 46 -9.13 -5.22 7.28
CA GLU A 46 -9.06 -6.63 7.63
C GLU A 46 -7.62 -7.15 7.64
N ALA A 47 -6.79 -6.73 6.67
CA ALA A 47 -5.38 -7.10 6.59
C ALA A 47 -4.62 -6.64 7.84
N LEU A 48 -4.80 -5.39 8.26
CA LEU A 48 -4.17 -4.88 9.50
C LEU A 48 -4.73 -5.56 10.75
N ARG A 49 -6.03 -5.87 10.78
CA ARG A 49 -6.66 -6.59 11.91
C ARG A 49 -6.08 -7.99 12.09
N ARG A 50 -5.89 -8.73 10.99
CA ARG A 50 -5.33 -10.10 11.02
C ARG A 50 -3.83 -10.16 11.33
N ASN A 51 -3.10 -9.08 11.06
CA ASN A 51 -1.64 -9.05 11.18
C ASN A 51 -1.22 -7.91 12.10
N PRO A 52 -1.27 -8.08 13.44
CA PRO A 52 -1.03 -6.98 14.39
C PRO A 52 0.37 -6.35 14.30
N GLY A 53 1.37 -7.07 13.78
CA GLY A 53 2.72 -6.56 13.53
C GLY A 53 2.84 -5.59 12.35
N ALA A 54 1.85 -5.58 11.44
CA ALA A 54 1.90 -4.73 10.25
C ALA A 54 1.70 -3.25 10.60
N ARG A 55 2.57 -2.39 10.08
CA ARG A 55 2.49 -0.93 10.23
C ARG A 55 1.63 -0.29 9.16
N LEU A 56 1.57 -0.89 7.97
CA LEU A 56 0.68 -0.45 6.89
C LEU A 56 0.24 -1.61 6.00
N ALA A 57 -0.88 -1.40 5.33
CA ALA A 57 -1.35 -2.24 4.23
C ALA A 57 -1.60 -1.36 3.00
N ALA A 58 -1.45 -1.93 1.80
CA ALA A 58 -1.64 -1.26 0.53
C ALA A 58 -2.34 -2.15 -0.50
N THR A 59 -3.21 -1.58 -1.32
CA THR A 59 -3.86 -2.29 -2.42
C THR A 59 -3.98 -1.38 -3.63
N ALA A 60 -3.71 -1.93 -4.81
CA ALA A 60 -3.95 -1.24 -6.07
C ALA A 60 -5.47 -1.12 -6.33
N VAL A 61 -5.86 0.01 -6.92
CA VAL A 61 -7.19 0.34 -7.46
C VAL A 61 -7.01 0.93 -8.86
N ALA A 62 -8.08 1.27 -9.58
CA ALA A 62 -7.97 1.75 -10.97
C ALA A 62 -7.05 2.97 -11.18
N ASP A 63 -7.02 3.89 -10.22
CA ASP A 63 -6.40 5.21 -10.32
C ASP A 63 -5.22 5.41 -9.35
N GLY A 64 -4.66 4.32 -8.83
CA GLY A 64 -3.48 4.36 -7.97
C GLY A 64 -3.47 3.28 -6.90
N THR A 65 -2.83 3.59 -5.78
CA THR A 65 -2.73 2.70 -4.63
C THR A 65 -3.36 3.34 -3.40
N ARG A 66 -4.30 2.63 -2.77
CA ARG A 66 -4.82 3.00 -1.46
C ARG A 66 -4.02 2.33 -0.37
N LEU A 67 -3.71 3.06 0.69
CA LEU A 67 -2.99 2.56 1.85
C LEU A 67 -3.71 2.93 3.13
N ARG A 68 -3.56 2.07 4.13
CA ARG A 68 -3.97 2.33 5.49
C ARG A 68 -2.81 2.09 6.44
N LEU A 69 -2.57 3.05 7.33
CA LEU A 69 -1.61 2.95 8.40
C LEU A 69 -2.27 2.36 9.66
N ARG A 70 -1.46 1.72 10.49
CA ARG A 70 -1.89 1.18 11.79
C ARG A 70 -2.46 2.24 12.72
N ASP A 71 -1.95 3.47 12.63
CA ASP A 71 -2.41 4.61 13.41
C ASP A 71 -3.77 5.18 12.95
N GLY A 72 -4.38 4.57 11.92
CA GLY A 72 -5.69 4.93 11.41
C GLY A 72 -5.65 5.90 10.23
N ARG A 73 -4.51 6.52 9.92
CA ARG A 73 -4.38 7.39 8.74
C ARG A 73 -4.59 6.59 7.45
N ARG A 74 -5.22 7.23 6.47
CA ARG A 74 -5.46 6.69 5.12
C ARG A 74 -4.66 7.51 4.12
N LEU A 75 -4.10 6.85 3.12
CA LEU A 75 -3.33 7.48 2.06
C LEU A 75 -3.84 7.03 0.69
N TRP A 76 -3.70 7.91 -0.28
CA TRP A 76 -3.79 7.59 -1.69
C TRP A 76 -2.48 8.01 -2.36
N ILE A 77 -1.85 7.07 -3.06
CA ILE A 77 -0.61 7.30 -3.79
C ILE A 77 -0.84 7.05 -5.27
N THR A 78 -0.44 8.00 -6.10
CA THR A 78 -0.46 7.90 -7.56
C THR A 78 0.93 8.11 -8.12
N ASP A 79 1.21 7.53 -9.28
CA ASP A 79 2.37 7.82 -10.12
C ASP A 79 1.92 8.06 -11.56
N ASP A 80 2.87 8.43 -12.43
CA ASP A 80 2.60 8.72 -13.84
C ASP A 80 2.57 7.45 -14.72
N GLU A 81 2.50 6.26 -14.11
CA GLU A 81 2.50 4.97 -14.80
C GLU A 81 1.06 4.48 -15.06
N ASP A 82 0.86 3.70 -16.13
CA ASP A 82 -0.46 3.19 -16.51
C ASP A 82 -0.98 2.11 -15.54
N GLU A 83 -0.08 1.42 -14.82
CA GLU A 83 -0.42 0.35 -13.88
C GLU A 83 0.13 0.66 -12.48
N PRO A 84 -0.75 0.83 -11.48
CA PRO A 84 -0.32 1.09 -10.11
C PRO A 84 0.51 -0.04 -9.52
N ASP A 85 1.70 0.29 -8.99
CA ASP A 85 2.53 -0.65 -8.24
C ASP A 85 2.31 -0.48 -6.71
N PRO A 86 1.47 -1.32 -6.08
CA PRO A 86 1.21 -1.20 -4.65
C PRO A 86 2.42 -1.57 -3.79
N ARG A 87 3.41 -2.30 -4.33
CA ARG A 87 4.65 -2.64 -3.61
C ARG A 87 5.58 -1.45 -3.57
N LEU A 88 5.75 -0.75 -4.69
CA LEU A 88 6.51 0.50 -4.74
C LEU A 88 5.89 1.55 -3.83
N ALA A 89 4.58 1.79 -3.96
CA ALA A 89 3.86 2.76 -3.14
C ALA A 89 3.95 2.44 -1.64
N ALA A 90 3.75 1.17 -1.25
CA ALA A 90 3.86 0.75 0.14
C ALA A 90 5.28 0.90 0.70
N SER A 91 6.30 0.56 -0.09
CA SER A 91 7.69 0.69 0.32
C SER A 91 8.09 2.15 0.50
N ALA A 92 7.66 3.02 -0.40
CA ALA A 92 7.89 4.46 -0.32
C ALA A 92 7.22 5.07 0.91
N ALA A 93 5.94 4.76 1.14
CA ALA A 93 5.20 5.21 2.31
C ALA A 93 5.82 4.71 3.62
N TYR A 94 6.30 3.45 3.63
CA TYR A 94 6.97 2.87 4.78
C TYR A 94 8.29 3.60 5.10
N ALA A 95 9.13 3.83 4.09
CA ALA A 95 10.37 4.57 4.26
C ALA A 95 10.12 6.00 4.78
N ALA A 96 9.17 6.73 4.16
CA ALA A 96 8.78 8.06 4.60
C ALA A 96 8.22 8.09 6.03
N LEU A 97 7.47 7.04 6.42
CA LEU A 97 6.96 6.88 7.79
C LEU A 97 8.11 6.68 8.80
N VAL A 98 9.08 5.81 8.47
CA VAL A 98 10.26 5.55 9.31
C VAL A 98 11.09 6.81 9.50
N GLU A 99 11.29 7.58 8.44
CA GLU A 99 12.00 8.87 8.44
C GLU A 99 11.18 10.03 9.00
N ARG A 100 9.90 9.80 9.35
CA ARG A 100 8.96 10.81 9.88
C ARG A 100 8.73 12.00 8.93
N ILE A 101 8.83 11.77 7.64
CA ILE A 101 8.58 12.76 6.58
C ILE A 101 7.29 12.49 5.79
N LEU A 102 6.54 11.45 6.16
CA LEU A 102 5.28 11.11 5.49
C LEU A 102 4.25 12.25 5.66
N GLY A 103 3.89 12.87 4.55
CA GLY A 103 2.92 13.96 4.43
C GLY A 103 2.30 14.01 3.03
N ASP A 104 1.40 14.97 2.82
CA ASP A 104 0.91 15.31 1.48
C ASP A 104 2.03 15.85 0.58
N GLY A 105 2.03 15.46 -0.69
CA GLY A 105 2.95 15.97 -1.70
C GLY A 105 3.78 14.89 -2.39
N GLY A 106 4.91 15.31 -2.96
CA GLY A 106 5.77 14.43 -3.76
C GLY A 106 6.77 13.63 -2.92
N LEU A 107 6.85 12.33 -3.17
CA LEU A 107 7.96 11.47 -2.75
C LEU A 107 8.75 11.06 -3.99
N ILE A 108 10.01 11.52 -4.06
CA ILE A 108 10.93 11.05 -5.09
C ILE A 108 11.54 9.74 -4.61
N VAL A 109 11.31 8.67 -5.36
CA VAL A 109 11.83 7.33 -5.07
C VAL A 109 12.81 6.91 -6.14
N ARG A 110 13.89 6.26 -5.73
CA ARG A 110 14.87 5.69 -6.66
C ARG A 110 14.83 4.18 -6.58
N VAL A 111 14.55 3.54 -7.72
CA VAL A 111 14.50 2.08 -7.87
C VAL A 111 15.54 1.69 -8.89
N GLY A 112 16.68 1.18 -8.41
CA GLY A 112 17.86 0.96 -9.26
C GLY A 112 18.37 2.29 -9.85
N ALA A 113 18.40 2.38 -11.19
CA ALA A 113 18.83 3.57 -11.91
C ALA A 113 17.68 4.54 -12.25
N VAL A 114 16.43 4.21 -11.88
CA VAL A 114 15.25 5.00 -12.24
C VAL A 114 14.79 5.83 -11.06
N GLU A 115 14.54 7.12 -11.28
CA GLU A 115 13.84 7.99 -10.34
C GLU A 115 12.37 8.13 -10.75
N ARG A 116 11.47 8.08 -9.75
CA ARG A 116 10.03 8.24 -9.93
C ARG A 116 9.49 9.23 -8.92
N LEU A 117 8.53 10.05 -9.34
CA LEU A 117 7.75 10.89 -8.45
C LEU A 117 6.45 10.18 -8.09
N LEU A 118 6.26 9.90 -6.81
CA LEU A 118 4.98 9.44 -6.28
C LEU A 118 4.26 10.62 -5.65
N THR A 119 3.00 10.84 -6.00
CA THR A 119 2.16 11.86 -5.36
C THR A 119 1.36 11.22 -4.23
N VAL A 120 1.59 11.67 -3.00
CA VAL A 120 0.91 11.22 -1.79
C VAL A 120 -0.19 12.20 -1.42
N ARG A 121 -1.37 11.67 -1.10
CA ARG A 121 -2.47 12.39 -0.48
C ARG A 121 -2.92 11.68 0.79
N ILE A 122 -2.99 12.39 1.90
CA ILE A 122 -3.60 11.91 3.15
C ILE A 122 -5.11 12.10 3.00
N VAL A 123 -5.86 11.01 3.16
CA VAL A 123 -7.32 11.01 3.04
C VAL A 123 -7.90 11.02 4.45
N GLU A 124 -8.77 11.98 4.74
CA GLU A 124 -9.45 12.03 6.03
C GLU A 124 -10.34 10.80 6.25
N ALA A 125 -10.49 10.41 7.51
CA ALA A 125 -11.39 9.34 7.89
C ALA A 125 -12.85 9.83 7.77
N GLY A 126 -13.44 9.66 6.58
CA GLY A 126 -14.90 9.57 6.44
C GLY A 126 -15.45 8.41 7.24
#